data_AF-D1CF51-F1
#
_entry.id   AF-D1CF51-F1
#
_cell.length_a   1.000
_cell.length_b   1.000
_cell.length_c   1.000
_cell.angle_alpha   90.00
_cell.angle_beta   90.00
_cell.angle_gamma   90.00
#
_symmetry.space_group_name_H-M   'P 1'
#
loop_
_entity.id
_entity.type
_entity.pdbx_description
1 polymer ?
#
loop_
_entity_poly.entity_id
_entity_poly.type
_entity_poly.pdbx_seq_one_letter_code
_entity_poly.pdbx_strand_id
1 'polypeptide(L)'
;MGVKVSERAIRVLGALGILGGVILIVNDLLFLLGANINLSPLVMLLLSLCVVGLYWRLQPRDKAIAQLGLALAYIAVLASVFNIFYIALGGPPASPQEPSLIGVSTIASLMGTLFALLLIGLAHVTSTGIKEGWRLIPIMTGIFWMPLQSITSYFLGRGLIIAGLLWICVGYAVLAKADIQKN
;
A
#
# COMPACT_ATOMS: atom_id res chain seq x y z
N MET A 1 8.50 7.88 -24.57
CA MET A 1 7.54 6.78 -24.86
C MET A 1 6.90 6.35 -23.56
N GLY A 2 5.58 6.46 -23.40
CA GLY A 2 4.89 5.99 -22.19
C GLY A 2 4.62 4.49 -22.28
N VAL A 3 5.01 3.72 -21.26
CA VAL A 3 4.67 2.29 -21.15
C VAL A 3 3.15 2.16 -21.05
N LYS A 4 2.52 1.39 -21.94
CA LYS A 4 1.09 1.07 -21.85
C LYS A 4 0.92 -0.21 -21.02
N VAL A 5 0.40 -0.07 -19.80
CA VAL A 5 0.03 -1.21 -18.95
C VAL A 5 -1.38 -1.67 -19.33
N SER A 6 -1.59 -2.99 -19.43
CA SER A 6 -2.90 -3.54 -19.77
C SER A 6 -3.91 -3.34 -18.64
N GLU A 7 -5.20 -3.15 -18.98
CA GLU A 7 -6.28 -3.06 -17.99
C GLU A 7 -6.34 -4.31 -17.09
N ARG A 8 -6.03 -5.49 -17.63
CA ARG A 8 -5.96 -6.72 -16.84
C ARG A 8 -4.89 -6.63 -15.76
N ALA A 9 -3.70 -6.12 -16.09
CA ALA A 9 -2.63 -5.93 -15.12
C ALA A 9 -3.01 -4.94 -14.01
N ILE A 10 -3.67 -3.81 -14.35
CA ILE A 10 -4.13 -2.83 -13.37
C ILE A 10 -5.13 -3.47 -12.39
N ARG A 11 -6.06 -4.29 -12.89
CA ARG A 11 -7.02 -5.01 -12.03
C ARG A 11 -6.36 -6.00 -11.09
N VAL A 12 -5.36 -6.73 -11.57
CA VAL A 12 -4.57 -7.62 -10.71
C VAL A 12 -3.91 -6.82 -9.59
N LEU A 13 -3.28 -5.69 -9.89
CA LEU A 13 -2.66 -4.83 -8.88
C LEU A 13 -3.67 -4.32 -7.83
N GLY A 14 -4.89 -3.96 -8.25
CA GLY A 14 -5.96 -3.61 -7.32
C GLY A 14 -6.43 -4.77 -6.44
N ALA A 15 -6.55 -5.98 -7.01
CA ALA A 15 -6.87 -7.19 -6.27
C ALA A 15 -5.79 -7.55 -5.23
N LEU A 16 -4.51 -7.32 -5.54
CA LEU A 16 -3.41 -7.47 -4.58
C LEU A 16 -3.57 -6.51 -3.40
N GLY A 17 -4.02 -5.27 -3.64
CA GLY A 17 -4.33 -4.31 -2.56
C GLY A 17 -5.43 -4.79 -1.62
N ILE A 18 -6.51 -5.33 -2.18
CA ILE A 18 -7.59 -5.96 -1.39
C ILE A 18 -7.03 -7.12 -0.58
N LEU A 19 -6.27 -8.01 -1.20
CA LEU A 19 -5.66 -9.16 -0.52
C LEU A 19 -4.73 -8.71 0.61
N GLY A 20 -3.89 -7.70 0.38
CA GLY A 20 -3.01 -7.13 1.41
C GLY A 20 -3.80 -6.55 2.59
N GLY A 21 -4.90 -5.84 2.31
CA GLY A 21 -5.80 -5.32 3.35
C GLY A 21 -6.51 -6.43 4.14
N VAL A 22 -6.94 -7.51 3.48
CA VAL A 22 -7.51 -8.70 4.15
C VAL A 22 -6.46 -9.39 5.02
N ILE A 23 -5.22 -9.55 4.53
CA ILE A 23 -4.14 -10.17 5.31
C ILE A 23 -3.81 -9.31 6.53
N LEU A 24 -3.84 -7.97 6.45
CA LEU A 24 -3.68 -7.11 7.62
C LEU A 24 -4.73 -7.39 8.69
N ILE A 25 -6.00 -7.49 8.30
CA ILE A 25 -7.11 -7.80 9.21
C ILE A 25 -6.91 -9.19 9.84
N VAL A 26 -6.61 -10.20 9.02
CA VAL A 26 -6.40 -11.57 9.51
C VAL A 26 -5.19 -11.65 10.44
N ASN A 27 -4.09 -11.00 10.09
CA ASN A 27 -2.88 -10.97 10.90
C ASN A 27 -3.14 -10.36 12.29
N ASP A 28 -3.96 -9.31 12.35
CA ASP A 28 -4.36 -8.69 13.60
C ASP A 28 -5.28 -9.59 14.45
N LEU A 29 -6.24 -10.27 13.81
CA LEU A 29 -7.10 -11.25 14.48
C LEU A 29 -6.30 -12.45 15.02
N LEU A 30 -5.29 -12.91 14.28
CA LEU A 30 -4.40 -13.98 14.73
C LEU A 30 -3.53 -13.55 15.91
N PHE A 31 -3.03 -12.31 15.89
CA PHE A 31 -2.30 -11.72 17.01
C PHE A 31 -3.17 -11.68 18.28
N LEU A 32 -4.45 -11.29 18.15
CA LEU A 32 -5.43 -11.32 19.25
C LEU A 32 -5.66 -12.74 19.81
N LEU A 33 -5.52 -13.77 18.97
CA LEU A 33 -5.62 -15.18 19.37
C LEU A 33 -4.29 -15.76 19.88
N GLY A 34 -3.23 -14.95 20.01
CA GLY A 34 -1.92 -15.37 20.51
C GLY A 34 -1.00 -15.98 19.46
N ALA A 35 -1.36 -15.97 18.18
CA ALA A 35 -0.50 -16.43 17.09
C ALA A 35 0.44 -15.29 16.65
N ASN A 36 1.75 -15.55 16.62
CA ASN A 36 2.75 -14.57 16.17
C ASN A 36 3.32 -14.97 14.81
N ILE A 37 2.59 -14.67 13.74
CA ILE A 37 3.04 -14.89 12.36
C ILE A 37 3.43 -13.53 11.76
N ASN A 38 4.68 -13.39 11.31
CA ASN A 38 5.12 -12.13 10.71
C ASN A 38 4.82 -12.10 9.20
N LEU A 39 3.63 -11.63 8.83
CA LEU A 39 3.23 -11.46 7.42
C LEU A 39 3.53 -10.06 6.87
N SER A 40 4.19 -9.19 7.65
CA SER A 40 4.40 -7.78 7.30
C SER A 40 5.10 -7.56 5.94
N PRO A 41 6.20 -8.28 5.61
CA PRO A 41 6.87 -8.10 4.31
C PRO A 41 5.99 -8.46 3.11
N LEU A 42 5.19 -9.52 3.24
CA LEU A 42 4.25 -9.94 2.20
C LEU A 42 3.14 -8.90 2.03
N VAL A 43 2.58 -8.40 3.13
CA VAL A 43 1.58 -7.34 3.10
C VAL A 43 2.15 -6.11 2.39
N MET A 44 3.33 -5.63 2.78
CA MET A 44 3.90 -4.42 2.18
C MET A 44 4.19 -4.58 0.68
N LEU A 45 4.59 -5.79 0.24
CA LEU A 45 4.71 -6.08 -1.19
C LEU A 45 3.36 -5.92 -1.90
N LEU A 46 2.29 -6.51 -1.36
CA LEU A 46 0.95 -6.42 -1.96
C LEU A 46 0.43 -4.99 -2.02
N LEU A 47 0.61 -4.22 -0.94
CA LEU A 47 0.16 -2.84 -0.85
C LEU A 47 0.95 -1.92 -1.78
N SER A 48 2.29 -2.04 -1.83
CA SER A 48 3.13 -1.26 -2.76
C SER A 48 2.80 -1.56 -4.22
N LEU A 49 2.55 -2.82 -4.58
CA LEU A 49 2.06 -3.19 -5.92
C LEU A 49 0.69 -2.57 -6.23
N CYS A 50 -0.21 -2.52 -5.26
CA CYS A 50 -1.49 -1.82 -5.40
C CYS A 50 -1.29 -0.33 -5.69
N VAL A 51 -0.33 0.33 -5.02
CA VAL A 51 0.00 1.74 -5.27
C VAL A 51 0.55 1.96 -6.68
N VAL A 52 1.34 1.03 -7.22
CA VAL A 52 1.75 1.05 -8.63
C VAL A 52 0.52 0.96 -9.53
N GLY A 53 -0.42 0.06 -9.25
CA GLY A 53 -1.68 -0.05 -9.98
C GLY A 53 -2.51 1.22 -9.93
N LEU A 54 -2.53 1.89 -8.76
CA LEU A 54 -3.19 3.16 -8.55
C LEU A 54 -2.61 4.24 -9.47
N TYR A 55 -1.28 4.41 -9.54
CA TYR A 55 -0.67 5.38 -10.46
C TYR A 55 -1.18 5.23 -11.90
N TRP A 56 -1.19 3.99 -12.42
CA TRP A 56 -1.63 3.70 -13.78
C TRP A 56 -3.13 3.90 -13.97
N ARG A 57 -3.93 3.63 -12.93
CA ARG A 57 -5.38 3.83 -12.96
C ARG A 57 -5.75 5.30 -12.99
N LEU A 58 -5.09 6.10 -12.16
CA LEU A 58 -5.44 7.49 -11.91
C LEU A 58 -5.03 8.45 -13.02
N GLN A 59 -4.06 8.07 -13.87
CA GLN A 59 -3.48 8.91 -14.91
C GLN A 59 -3.31 10.38 -14.45
N PRO A 60 -2.51 10.60 -13.38
CA PRO A 60 -2.46 11.88 -12.69
C PRO A 60 -2.07 13.04 -13.61
N ARG A 61 -2.69 14.21 -13.36
CA ARG A 61 -2.43 15.44 -14.12
C ARG A 61 -1.04 15.99 -13.82
N ASP A 62 -0.69 16.07 -12.54
CA ASP A 62 0.66 16.42 -12.12
C ASP A 62 1.58 15.20 -12.26
N LYS A 63 2.29 15.15 -13.38
CA LYS A 63 3.17 14.03 -13.70
C LYS A 63 4.40 13.98 -12.80
N ALA A 64 4.91 15.12 -12.31
CA ALA A 64 6.15 15.15 -11.55
C ALA A 64 5.95 14.56 -10.15
N ILE A 65 4.93 15.05 -9.42
CA ILE A 65 4.60 14.54 -8.08
C ILE A 65 4.22 13.06 -8.16
N ALA A 66 3.42 12.68 -9.15
CA ALA A 66 3.01 11.31 -9.32
C ALA A 66 4.17 10.38 -9.71
N GLN A 67 5.13 10.83 -10.52
CA GLN A 67 6.32 10.06 -10.87
C GLN A 67 7.23 9.84 -9.67
N LEU A 68 7.39 10.84 -8.80
CA LEU A 68 8.10 10.68 -7.54
C LEU A 68 7.39 9.63 -6.66
N GLY A 69 6.06 9.71 -6.54
CA GLY A 69 5.27 8.69 -5.85
C GLY A 69 5.43 7.30 -6.44
N LEU A 70 5.44 7.18 -7.77
CA LEU A 70 5.67 5.91 -8.46
C LEU A 70 7.07 5.34 -8.19
N ALA A 71 8.10 6.20 -8.19
CA ALA A 71 9.47 5.80 -7.87
C ALA A 71 9.56 5.26 -6.43
N LEU A 72 8.91 5.92 -5.47
CA LEU A 72 8.82 5.44 -4.08
C LEU A 72 8.09 4.11 -3.98
N ALA A 73 7.01 3.91 -4.76
CA ALA A 73 6.31 2.63 -4.81
C ALA A 73 7.22 1.50 -5.31
N TYR A 74 8.03 1.74 -6.35
CA TYR A 74 9.00 0.75 -6.83
C TYR A 74 10.11 0.44 -5.80
N ILE A 75 10.62 1.46 -5.12
CA ILE A 75 11.58 1.27 -4.01
C ILE A 75 10.95 0.39 -2.93
N ALA A 76 9.68 0.65 -2.57
CA ALA A 76 8.97 -0.14 -1.59
C ALA A 76 8.76 -1.60 -2.03
N VAL A 77 8.44 -1.83 -3.31
CA VAL A 77 8.35 -3.19 -3.88
C VAL A 77 9.70 -3.91 -3.76
N LEU A 78 10.79 -3.29 -4.20
CA LEU A 78 12.12 -3.89 -4.16
C LEU A 78 12.56 -4.20 -2.72
N ALA A 79 12.33 -3.27 -1.80
CA ALA A 79 12.63 -3.46 -0.38
C ALA A 79 11.79 -4.60 0.24
N SER A 80 10.51 -4.71 -0.13
CA SER A 80 9.63 -5.80 0.34
C SER A 80 10.05 -7.15 -0.22
N VAL A 81 10.43 -7.22 -1.49
CA VAL A 81 11.00 -8.42 -2.12
C VAL A 81 12.28 -8.85 -1.40
N PHE A 82 13.19 -7.90 -1.16
CA PHE A 82 14.41 -8.16 -0.40
C PHE A 82 14.10 -8.76 0.99
N ASN A 83 13.15 -8.17 1.72
CA ASN A 83 12.75 -8.67 3.05
C ASN A 83 12.20 -10.09 3.00
N ILE A 84 11.37 -10.41 2.00
CA ILE A 84 10.82 -11.76 1.81
C ILE A 84 11.94 -12.77 1.55
N PHE A 85 12.88 -12.45 0.64
CA PHE A 85 14.01 -13.31 0.35
C PHE A 85 14.93 -13.50 1.56
N TYR A 86 15.22 -12.42 2.28
CA TYR A 86 16.06 -12.47 3.47
C TYR A 86 15.49 -13.42 4.53
N ILE A 87 14.18 -13.33 4.81
CA ILE A 87 13.50 -14.23 5.75
C ILE A 87 13.46 -15.66 5.21
N ALA A 88 13.18 -15.85 3.92
CA ALA A 88 13.14 -17.17 3.30
C ALA A 88 14.49 -17.90 3.35
N LEU A 89 15.61 -17.16 3.35
CA LEU A 89 16.96 -17.68 3.48
C LEU A 89 17.38 -17.94 4.94
N GLY A 90 16.47 -17.78 5.91
CA GLY A 90 16.75 -18.01 7.33
C GLY A 90 17.35 -16.80 8.06
N GLY A 91 17.29 -15.61 7.45
CA GLY A 91 17.68 -14.38 8.12
C GLY A 91 16.80 -14.09 9.35
N PRO A 92 17.37 -13.63 10.47
CA PRO A 92 16.59 -13.28 11.66
C PRO A 92 15.60 -12.15 11.35
N PRO A 93 14.41 -12.13 11.97
CA PRO A 93 13.49 -11.00 11.84
C PRO A 93 14.18 -9.71 12.32
N ALA A 94 13.86 -8.58 11.70
CA ALA A 94 14.46 -7.29 12.05
C ALA A 94 14.29 -7.00 13.55
N SER A 95 15.40 -6.82 14.27
CA SER A 95 15.39 -6.32 15.63
C SER A 95 15.30 -4.78 15.59
N PRO A 96 14.40 -4.15 16.36
CA PRO A 96 14.27 -2.68 16.37
C PRO A 96 15.52 -1.95 16.88
N GLN A 97 16.44 -2.65 17.56
CA GLN A 97 17.60 -2.05 18.21
C GLN A 97 18.90 -2.08 17.39
N GLU A 98 18.97 -2.79 16.26
CA GLU A 98 20.18 -2.82 15.44
C GLU A 98 19.99 -2.12 14.08
N PRO A 99 20.86 -1.15 13.72
CA PRO A 99 20.88 -0.58 12.38
C PRO A 99 21.38 -1.63 11.38
N SER A 100 20.48 -2.53 11.01
CA SER A 100 20.69 -3.64 10.11
C SER A 100 20.12 -3.31 8.73
N LEU A 101 20.69 -3.93 7.69
CA LEU A 101 20.20 -3.77 6.32
C LEU A 101 18.71 -4.17 6.20
N ILE A 102 18.25 -5.12 7.02
CA ILE A 102 16.85 -5.56 7.10
C ILE A 102 15.94 -4.50 7.76
N GLY A 103 16.46 -3.77 8.76
CA GLY A 103 15.75 -2.64 9.37
C GLY A 103 15.54 -1.49 8.37
N VAL A 104 16.59 -1.12 7.64
CA VAL A 104 16.53 -0.07 6.60
C VAL A 104 15.54 -0.43 5.49
N SER A 105 15.61 -1.64 4.97
CA SER A 105 14.68 -2.12 3.94
C SER A 105 13.24 -2.24 4.43
N THR A 106 13.02 -2.63 5.69
CA THR A 106 11.68 -2.61 6.31
C THR A 106 11.11 -1.19 6.40
N ILE A 107 11.91 -0.22 6.85
CA ILE A 107 11.49 1.19 6.90
C ILE A 107 11.25 1.72 5.49
N ALA A 108 12.12 1.41 4.53
CA ALA A 108 11.98 1.85 3.13
C ALA A 108 10.72 1.27 2.48
N SER A 109 10.40 0.01 2.75
CA SER A 109 9.16 -0.66 2.32
C SER A 109 7.91 0.05 2.86
N LEU A 110 7.87 0.30 4.17
CA LEU A 110 6.75 0.96 4.81
C LEU A 110 6.59 2.42 4.37
N MET A 111 7.62 3.24 4.58
CA MET A 111 7.60 4.67 4.27
C MET A 111 7.45 4.92 2.77
N GLY A 112 8.12 4.12 1.93
CA GLY A 112 7.98 4.21 0.49
C GLY A 112 6.55 3.95 0.04
N THR A 113 5.87 2.94 0.60
CA THR A 113 4.46 2.65 0.29
C THR A 113 3.54 3.80 0.69
N LEU A 114 3.71 4.34 1.91
CA LEU A 114 2.85 5.41 2.44
C LEU A 114 3.06 6.73 1.71
N PHE A 115 4.31 7.16 1.52
CA PHE A 115 4.60 8.39 0.79
C PHE A 115 4.22 8.27 -0.69
N ALA A 116 4.41 7.11 -1.31
CA ALA A 116 3.92 6.87 -2.66
C ALA A 116 2.40 7.05 -2.75
N LEU A 117 1.65 6.45 -1.82
CA LEU A 117 0.20 6.57 -1.75
C LEU A 117 -0.25 8.02 -1.58
N LEU A 118 0.42 8.78 -0.69
CA LEU A 118 0.15 10.20 -0.47
C LEU A 118 0.44 11.04 -1.71
N LEU A 119 1.60 10.89 -2.34
CA LEU A 119 1.98 11.68 -3.52
C LEU A 119 1.10 11.36 -4.73
N ILE A 120 0.81 10.07 -4.97
CA ILE A 120 -0.08 9.64 -6.05
C ILE A 120 -1.52 10.10 -5.77
N GLY A 121 -1.97 10.03 -4.51
CA GLY A 121 -3.26 10.55 -4.07
C GLY A 121 -3.38 12.06 -4.28
N LEU A 122 -2.38 12.83 -3.82
CA LEU A 122 -2.32 14.29 -3.97
C LEU A 122 -2.32 14.72 -5.45
N ALA A 123 -1.49 14.07 -6.27
CA ALA A 123 -1.44 14.33 -7.71
C ALA A 123 -2.76 13.99 -8.43
N HIS A 124 -3.66 13.25 -7.78
CA HIS A 124 -4.95 12.85 -8.32
C HIS A 124 -6.12 13.72 -7.84
N VAL A 125 -6.01 14.46 -6.72
CA VAL A 125 -7.11 15.30 -6.17
C VAL A 125 -7.75 16.20 -7.23
N THR A 126 -6.94 16.67 -8.18
CA THR A 126 -7.34 17.60 -9.24
C THR A 126 -7.72 16.91 -10.56
N SER A 127 -7.82 15.58 -10.59
CA SER A 127 -8.05 14.81 -11.81
C SER A 127 -9.42 14.12 -11.85
N THR A 128 -9.91 13.83 -13.06
CA THR A 128 -11.27 13.36 -13.33
C THR A 128 -11.43 11.84 -13.42
N GLY A 129 -10.34 11.06 -13.24
CA GLY A 129 -10.32 9.62 -13.52
C GLY A 129 -11.11 8.72 -12.55
N ILE A 130 -11.46 9.21 -11.35
CA ILE A 130 -12.25 8.49 -10.34
C ILE A 130 -13.41 9.38 -9.85
N LYS A 131 -14.53 8.75 -9.46
CA LYS A 131 -15.68 9.40 -8.82
C LYS A 131 -15.24 10.23 -7.62
N GLU A 132 -15.76 11.44 -7.49
CA GLU A 132 -15.32 12.45 -6.53
C GLU A 132 -15.20 11.93 -5.08
N GLY A 133 -16.16 11.11 -4.63
CA GLY A 133 -16.15 10.50 -3.29
C GLY A 133 -15.02 9.50 -3.03
N TRP A 134 -14.36 8.96 -4.06
CA TRP A 134 -13.28 7.98 -3.93
C TRP A 134 -11.88 8.62 -4.03
N ARG A 135 -11.79 9.90 -4.43
CA ARG A 135 -10.51 10.59 -4.66
C ARG A 135 -9.70 10.79 -3.38
N LEU A 136 -10.39 10.94 -2.25
CA LEU A 136 -9.76 11.18 -0.94
C LEU A 136 -9.27 9.88 -0.28
N ILE A 137 -9.74 8.71 -0.71
CA ILE A 137 -9.44 7.44 -0.04
C ILE A 137 -7.92 7.14 0.02
N PRO A 138 -7.13 7.28 -1.07
CA PRO A 138 -5.68 7.10 -0.99
C PRO A 138 -5.01 8.05 0.01
N ILE A 139 -5.43 9.31 0.03
CA ILE A 139 -4.87 10.34 0.92
C ILE A 139 -5.23 10.05 2.37
N MET A 140 -6.51 9.78 2.64
CA MET A 140 -6.99 9.40 3.97
C MET A 140 -6.24 8.16 4.47
N THR A 141 -6.06 7.16 3.61
CA THR A 141 -5.32 5.94 3.95
C THR A 141 -3.88 6.25 4.34
N GLY A 142 -3.18 7.11 3.59
CA GLY A 142 -1.82 7.53 3.91
C GLY A 142 -1.73 8.37 5.20
N ILE A 143 -2.64 9.33 5.41
CA ILE A 143 -2.66 10.21 6.59
C ILE A 143 -3.02 9.44 7.85
N PHE A 144 -4.08 8.62 7.81
CA PHE A 144 -4.58 7.90 8.98
C PHE A 144 -3.72 6.70 9.34
N TRP A 145 -2.81 6.24 8.48
CA TRP A 145 -1.96 5.09 8.78
C TRP A 145 -1.15 5.25 10.07
N MET A 146 -0.50 6.41 10.27
CA MET A 146 0.33 6.65 11.46
C MET A 146 -0.51 6.72 12.75
N PRO A 147 -1.61 7.51 12.83
CA PRO A 147 -2.53 7.45 13.96
C PRO A 147 -3.09 6.05 14.22
N LEU A 148 -3.43 5.29 13.18
CA LEU A 148 -3.97 3.94 13.31
C LEU A 148 -2.94 2.97 13.89
N GLN A 149 -1.67 3.07 13.47
CA GLN A 149 -0.55 2.35 14.09
C GLN A 149 -0.45 2.64 15.59
N SER A 150 -0.53 3.91 15.99
CA SER A 150 -0.54 4.27 17.42
C SER A 150 -1.75 3.65 18.15
N ILE A 151 -2.94 3.71 17.56
CA ILE A 151 -4.15 3.10 18.14
C ILE A 151 -3.99 1.59 18.30
N THR A 152 -3.41 0.88 17.33
CA THR A 152 -3.12 -0.57 17.44
C THR A 152 -2.30 -0.88 18.69
N SER A 153 -1.26 -0.09 18.96
CA SER A 153 -0.40 -0.26 20.14
C SER A 153 -1.12 -0.03 21.46
N TYR A 154 -2.12 0.86 21.51
CA TYR A 154 -2.88 1.17 22.73
C TYR A 154 -4.15 0.33 22.93
N PHE A 155 -4.78 -0.13 21.85
CA PHE A 155 -6.12 -0.75 21.87
C PHE A 155 -6.15 -2.19 21.38
N LEU A 156 -5.04 -2.93 21.56
CA LEU A 156 -4.97 -4.37 21.26
C LEU A 156 -5.44 -4.68 19.83
N GLY A 157 -4.73 -4.15 18.82
CA GLY A 157 -4.93 -4.60 17.43
C GLY A 157 -5.91 -3.79 16.57
N ARG A 158 -6.95 -3.18 17.17
CA ARG A 158 -8.07 -2.55 16.43
C ARG A 158 -7.69 -1.54 15.33
N GLY A 159 -6.53 -0.89 15.42
CA GLY A 159 -6.06 0.02 14.39
C GLY A 159 -5.68 -0.66 13.06
N LEU A 160 -5.21 -1.92 13.09
CA LEU A 160 -4.87 -2.68 11.87
C LEU A 160 -6.11 -3.12 11.10
N ILE A 161 -7.23 -3.38 11.78
CA ILE A 161 -8.50 -3.68 11.13
C ILE A 161 -8.96 -2.49 10.28
N ILE A 162 -8.97 -1.28 10.87
CA ILE A 162 -9.36 -0.06 10.16
C ILE A 162 -8.39 0.22 9.01
N ALA A 163 -7.08 0.05 9.24
CA ALA A 163 -6.07 0.23 8.21
C ALA A 163 -6.27 -0.77 7.05
N GLY A 164 -6.58 -2.03 7.35
CA GLY A 164 -6.88 -3.05 6.34
C GLY A 164 -8.12 -2.71 5.52
N LEU A 165 -9.19 -2.22 6.14
CA LEU A 165 -10.39 -1.75 5.43
C LEU A 165 -10.08 -0.57 4.51
N LEU A 166 -9.27 0.39 4.93
CA LEU A 166 -8.83 1.50 4.10
C LEU A 166 -8.06 1.00 2.86
N TRP A 167 -7.16 0.03 3.03
CA TRP A 167 -6.45 -0.60 1.92
C TRP A 167 -7.34 -1.40 0.97
N ILE A 168 -8.37 -2.07 1.49
CA ILE A 168 -9.41 -2.70 0.66
C ILE A 168 -10.12 -1.65 -0.19
N CYS A 169 -10.46 -0.49 0.39
CA CYS A 169 -11.06 0.62 -0.35
C CYS A 169 -10.12 1.18 -1.43
N VAL A 170 -8.81 1.30 -1.14
CA VAL A 170 -7.81 1.69 -2.15
C VAL A 170 -7.73 0.67 -3.28
N GLY A 171 -7.63 -0.63 -2.96
CA GLY A 171 -7.61 -1.70 -3.96
C GLY A 171 -8.88 -1.74 -4.80
N TYR A 172 -10.04 -1.50 -4.18
CA TYR A 172 -11.31 -1.34 -4.87
C TYR A 172 -11.32 -0.10 -5.78
N ALA A 173 -10.74 1.04 -5.37
CA ALA A 173 -10.62 2.21 -6.22
C ALA A 173 -9.77 1.95 -7.47
N VAL A 174 -8.74 1.10 -7.36
CA VAL A 174 -7.94 0.63 -8.51
C VAL A 174 -8.76 -0.27 -9.44
N LEU A 175 -9.56 -1.18 -8.87
CA LEU A 175 -10.42 -2.12 -9.60
C LEU A 175 -11.63 -1.45 -10.26
N ALA A 176 -12.22 -0.47 -9.58
CA ALA A 176 -13.43 0.20 -10.00
C ALA A 176 -13.21 0.74 -11.40
N LYS A 177 -14.07 0.31 -12.33
CA LYS A 177 -14.08 0.85 -13.69
C LYS A 177 -14.22 2.36 -13.55
N ALA A 178 -13.36 3.13 -14.22
CA ALA A 178 -13.75 4.47 -14.58
C ALA A 178 -15.02 4.26 -15.42
N ASP A 179 -16.19 4.37 -14.80
CA ASP A 179 -17.43 4.58 -15.53
C ASP A 179 -17.19 5.90 -16.24
N ILE A 180 -16.65 5.78 -17.46
CA ILE A 180 -16.53 6.86 -18.42
C ILE A 180 -17.92 7.45 -18.46
N GLN A 181 -18.05 8.65 -17.88
CA GLN A 181 -19.21 9.50 -18.09
C GLN A 181 -19.33 9.64 -19.61
N LYS A 182 -20.21 8.84 -20.20
CA LYS A 182 -20.85 9.18 -21.46
C LYS A 182 -21.87 10.25 -21.10
N ASN A 183 -21.41 11.48 -20.95
CA ASN A 183 -22.24 12.67 -21.13
C ASN A 183 -21.55 13.53 -22.17
#